data_AF-A0A7D8UVR2-F1
#
_entry.id   AF-A0A7D8UVR2-F1
#
_cell.length_a   1.000
_cell.length_b   1.000
_cell.length_c   1.000
_cell.angle_alpha   90.00
_cell.angle_beta   90.00
_cell.angle_gamma   90.00
#
_symmetry.space_group_name_H-M   'P 1'
#
loop_
_entity.id
_entity.type
_entity.pdbx_description
1 polymer ?
#
loop_
_entity_poly.entity_id
_entity_poly.type
_entity_poly.pdbx_seq_one_letter_code
_entity_poly.pdbx_strand_id
1 'polypeptide(L)'
;MLFFSLLYIFAQYTVVVSAINATSLSWYDPQFPALNATPREEVFARRTYFYVGGRYSNGTGGSVITDQMYVEKLEPQVVLHKYPIVFITGGFQTATVRTNLSTCKAAADFHIQNWLNTPDDRTGWASYFLSQGYIVYLADHVKRGRSPWIVADSALLNTTATGLTFVQDYFIAGERTKLWPQAVLHTQWPGTAEVGDPTFDQFYASQIQTAPNDGPFSQTVVDAYSALLDKIGASVLVSHSQGGPYGWGIGDARPDLVKAIIALEPEGPPFENQVQRTGPARSYGITTAPITYSPAVNLTADANAFTKVRVNSTDPNLANCLLQAEPAKQLPNLKKFPILMYTTEASYHAFYDHCTYSYLVQAGVNLEWLQLKDIGILGNAHFSFMEKNNMEIVPLLDMWIQATVK
;
A
#
# COMPACT_ATOMS: atom_id res chain seq x y z
N MET A 1 -43.33 33.51 -31.49
CA MET A 1 -41.94 33.01 -31.48
C MET A 1 -41.38 33.24 -30.08
N LEU A 2 -41.44 32.25 -29.21
CA LEU A 2 -40.83 32.27 -27.87
C LEU A 2 -39.74 31.21 -27.89
N PHE A 3 -38.49 31.65 -27.96
CA PHE A 3 -37.31 30.80 -27.83
C PHE A 3 -37.15 30.45 -26.34
N PHE A 4 -37.35 29.18 -25.98
CA PHE A 4 -36.89 28.62 -24.73
C PHE A 4 -35.40 28.29 -24.87
N SER A 5 -34.54 29.13 -24.30
CA SER A 5 -33.11 28.86 -24.17
C SER A 5 -32.90 27.89 -23.01
N LEU A 6 -32.61 26.62 -23.31
CA LEU A 6 -32.04 25.68 -22.33
C LEU A 6 -30.63 26.18 -21.96
N LEU A 7 -30.50 26.81 -20.81
CA LEU A 7 -29.21 26.97 -20.14
C LEU A 7 -28.86 25.64 -19.47
N TYR A 8 -28.11 24.79 -20.18
CA TYR A 8 -27.32 23.73 -19.57
C TYR A 8 -26.25 24.40 -18.69
N ILE A 9 -26.47 24.39 -17.38
CA ILE A 9 -25.45 24.76 -16.40
C ILE A 9 -24.40 23.64 -16.42
N PHE A 10 -23.31 23.86 -17.15
CA PHE A 10 -22.06 23.13 -16.93
C PHE A 10 -21.55 23.56 -15.55
N ALA A 11 -21.90 22.80 -14.50
CA ALA A 11 -21.16 22.86 -13.26
C ALA A 11 -19.73 22.38 -13.58
N GLN A 12 -18.79 23.33 -13.71
CA GLN A 12 -17.38 22.99 -13.68
C GLN A 12 -17.11 22.38 -12.31
N TYR A 13 -16.89 21.06 -12.27
CA TYR A 13 -16.43 20.36 -11.08
C TYR A 13 -14.99 20.80 -10.80
N THR A 14 -14.82 21.97 -10.19
CA THR A 14 -13.55 22.32 -9.56
C THR A 14 -13.46 21.48 -8.29
N VAL A 15 -12.63 20.45 -8.29
CA VAL A 15 -12.27 19.78 -7.04
C VAL A 15 -11.42 20.78 -6.27
N VAL A 16 -12.05 21.48 -5.32
CA VAL A 16 -11.33 22.12 -4.24
C VAL A 16 -10.85 20.96 -3.36
N VAL A 17 -9.65 20.45 -3.66
CA VAL A 17 -8.91 19.61 -2.71
C VAL A 17 -8.49 20.57 -1.61
N SER A 18 -9.39 20.85 -0.66
CA SER A 18 -8.94 21.38 0.62
C SER A 18 -8.17 20.24 1.26
N ALA A 19 -6.84 20.27 1.10
CA ALA A 19 -5.94 19.49 1.93
C ALA A 19 -6.45 19.63 3.38
N ILE A 20 -6.68 18.50 4.04
CA ILE A 20 -6.95 18.50 5.47
C ILE A 20 -5.68 19.10 6.06
N ASN A 21 -5.74 20.38 6.45
CA ASN A 21 -4.64 21.02 7.14
C ASN A 21 -4.35 20.13 8.34
N ALA A 22 -3.17 19.54 8.44
CA ALA A 22 -2.92 18.49 9.42
C ALA A 22 -3.10 18.96 10.87
N THR A 23 -3.08 20.27 11.11
CA THR A 23 -3.49 20.91 12.38
C THR A 23 -4.98 20.74 12.74
N SER A 24 -5.80 20.20 11.84
CA SER A 24 -7.21 19.85 12.07
C SER A 24 -7.42 18.38 12.43
N LEU A 25 -6.38 17.56 12.38
CA LEU A 25 -6.44 16.16 12.80
C LEU A 25 -6.48 16.11 14.32
N SER A 26 -7.65 15.83 14.89
CA SER A 26 -7.88 15.88 16.35
C SER A 26 -6.99 14.96 17.19
N TRP A 27 -6.35 13.97 16.55
CA TRP A 27 -5.43 13.03 17.19
C TRP A 27 -3.97 13.48 17.12
N TYR A 28 -3.60 14.41 16.24
CA TYR A 28 -2.20 14.79 15.99
C TYR A 28 -1.66 15.72 17.08
N ASP A 29 -0.55 15.31 17.71
CA ASP A 29 0.24 16.16 18.62
C ASP A 29 1.50 16.67 17.91
N PRO A 30 1.63 18.00 17.66
CA PRO A 30 2.76 18.59 16.96
C PRO A 30 4.10 18.47 17.69
N GLN A 31 4.12 18.14 18.99
CA GLN A 31 5.37 17.93 19.74
C GLN A 31 5.85 16.47 19.67
N PHE A 32 5.01 15.55 19.21
CA PHE A 32 5.27 14.12 19.26
C PHE A 32 6.40 13.63 18.34
N PRO A 33 6.55 14.09 17.08
CA PRO A 33 7.63 13.64 16.20
C PRO A 33 9.02 13.89 16.78
N ALA A 34 9.23 15.06 17.38
CA ALA A 34 10.52 15.46 17.94
C ALA A 34 10.92 14.67 19.21
N LEU A 35 9.94 14.16 19.96
CA LEU A 35 10.16 13.45 21.22
C LEU A 35 10.43 11.94 21.03
N ASN A 36 10.01 11.35 19.90
CA ASN A 36 10.05 9.90 19.68
C ASN A 36 10.98 9.44 18.54
N ALA A 37 11.79 10.34 17.95
CA ALA A 37 12.76 10.01 16.91
C ALA A 37 13.99 9.20 17.39
N THR A 38 14.00 8.70 18.63
CA THR A 38 15.15 7.94 19.16
C THR A 38 15.17 6.53 18.57
N PRO A 39 16.30 6.08 17.98
CA PRO A 39 16.44 4.69 17.52
C PRO A 39 16.13 3.72 18.66
N ARG A 40 15.21 2.77 18.40
CA ARG A 40 14.88 1.70 19.36
C ARG A 40 15.60 0.42 18.97
N GLU A 41 16.23 -0.24 19.93
CA GLU A 41 16.78 -1.58 19.71
C GLU A 41 15.67 -2.58 19.32
N GLU A 42 16.04 -3.61 18.57
CA GLU A 42 15.19 -4.76 18.28
C GLU A 42 14.63 -5.38 19.57
N VAL A 43 13.38 -5.83 19.54
CA VAL A 43 12.70 -6.39 20.72
C VAL A 43 12.55 -7.90 20.59
N PHE A 44 12.77 -8.62 21.70
CA PHE A 44 12.55 -10.07 21.72
C PHE A 44 11.08 -10.40 21.42
N ALA A 45 10.87 -11.22 20.40
CA ALA A 45 9.55 -11.71 20.02
C ALA A 45 9.53 -13.23 19.85
N ARG A 46 8.43 -13.87 20.23
CA ARG A 46 8.14 -15.24 19.87
C ARG A 46 7.74 -15.30 18.40
N ARG A 47 8.56 -15.99 17.59
CA ARG A 47 8.32 -16.20 16.17
C ARG A 47 7.59 -17.52 15.92
N THR A 48 6.50 -17.47 15.18
CA THR A 48 5.81 -18.65 14.62
C THR A 48 5.42 -18.37 13.18
N TYR A 49 5.12 -19.41 12.40
CA TYR A 49 4.65 -19.24 11.03
C TYR A 49 3.60 -20.30 10.66
N PHE A 50 2.82 -20.00 9.63
CA PHE A 50 1.87 -20.93 9.03
C PHE A 50 1.53 -20.50 7.60
N TYR A 51 0.80 -21.36 6.88
CA TYR A 51 0.20 -21.02 5.59
C TYR A 51 -1.32 -20.85 5.75
N VAL A 52 -1.92 -19.95 4.98
CA VAL A 52 -3.38 -19.74 4.88
C VAL A 52 -3.83 -19.66 3.42
N GLY A 53 -5.12 -19.86 3.23
CA GLY A 53 -5.72 -19.93 1.90
C GLY A 53 -5.23 -21.14 1.12
N GLY A 54 -5.14 -20.96 -0.19
CA GLY A 54 -4.75 -21.99 -1.13
C GLY A 54 -5.88 -22.94 -1.53
N ARG A 55 -5.69 -23.57 -2.68
CA ARG A 55 -6.59 -24.55 -3.28
C ARG A 55 -5.81 -25.65 -3.98
N TYR A 56 -6.38 -26.84 -4.02
CA TYR A 56 -5.81 -27.92 -4.81
C TYR A 56 -6.12 -27.72 -6.30
N SER A 57 -5.10 -27.87 -7.14
CA SER A 57 -5.19 -27.88 -8.60
C SER A 57 -4.48 -29.11 -9.16
N ASN A 58 -4.84 -29.52 -10.37
CA ASN A 58 -4.18 -30.64 -11.05
C ASN A 58 -2.85 -30.16 -11.63
N GLY A 59 -1.75 -30.64 -11.05
CA GLY A 59 -0.40 -30.46 -11.59
C GLY A 59 0.01 -31.61 -12.51
N THR A 60 1.16 -31.45 -13.16
CA THR A 60 1.73 -32.46 -14.07
C THR A 60 2.10 -33.78 -13.38
N GLY A 61 2.40 -33.74 -12.08
CA GLY A 61 2.72 -34.91 -11.24
C GLY A 61 1.63 -35.34 -10.27
N GLY A 62 0.40 -34.83 -10.41
CA GLY A 62 -0.71 -35.05 -9.47
C GLY A 62 -1.24 -33.75 -8.86
N SER A 63 -2.18 -33.85 -7.93
CA SER A 63 -2.77 -32.68 -7.27
C SER A 63 -1.74 -31.92 -6.44
N VAL A 64 -1.69 -30.60 -6.61
CA VAL A 64 -0.78 -29.67 -5.93
C VAL A 64 -1.58 -28.54 -5.30
N ILE A 65 -1.06 -27.92 -4.23
CA ILE A 65 -1.69 -26.75 -3.61
C ILE A 65 -1.12 -25.45 -4.17
N THR A 66 -1.96 -24.61 -4.76
CA THR A 66 -1.62 -23.27 -5.27
C THR A 66 -2.36 -22.18 -4.49
N ASP A 67 -1.94 -20.92 -4.66
CA ASP A 67 -2.59 -19.72 -4.08
C ASP A 67 -2.59 -19.69 -2.54
N GLN A 68 -1.70 -20.44 -1.90
CA GLN A 68 -1.44 -20.37 -0.46
C GLN A 68 -0.50 -19.21 -0.13
N MET A 69 -0.72 -18.60 1.04
CA MET A 69 0.04 -17.45 1.52
C MET A 69 0.81 -17.83 2.79
N TYR A 70 2.13 -17.63 2.77
CA TYR A 70 2.99 -17.73 3.93
C TYR A 70 2.75 -16.53 4.85
N VAL A 71 2.59 -16.82 6.14
CA VAL A 71 2.39 -15.81 7.18
C VAL A 71 3.33 -16.09 8.34
N GLU A 72 4.08 -15.07 8.72
CA GLU A 72 4.93 -15.04 9.88
C GLU A 72 4.28 -14.19 10.97
N LYS A 73 4.17 -14.75 12.17
CA LYS A 73 3.66 -14.07 13.36
C LYS A 73 4.81 -13.78 14.30
N LEU A 74 4.96 -12.52 14.65
CA LEU A 74 5.84 -12.04 15.70
C LEU A 74 4.98 -11.57 16.88
N GLU A 75 5.21 -12.17 18.05
CA GLU A 75 4.48 -11.88 19.28
C GLU A 75 5.44 -11.31 20.33
N PRO A 76 5.19 -10.10 20.86
CA PRO A 76 6.05 -9.51 21.89
C PRO A 76 5.90 -10.26 23.21
N GLN A 77 6.87 -10.11 24.12
CA GLN A 77 6.82 -10.73 25.45
C GLN A 77 5.58 -10.31 26.25
N VAL A 78 5.12 -9.07 26.07
CA VAL A 78 3.92 -8.52 26.68
C VAL A 78 3.03 -7.99 25.57
N VAL A 79 1.85 -8.60 25.42
CA VAL A 79 0.83 -8.14 24.46
C VAL A 79 -0.04 -7.10 25.15
N LEU A 80 0.00 -5.86 24.64
CA LEU A 80 -0.74 -4.72 25.18
C LEU A 80 -1.97 -4.37 24.36
N HIS A 81 -2.02 -4.80 23.10
CA HIS A 81 -3.08 -4.46 22.16
C HIS A 81 -3.95 -5.67 21.80
N LYS A 82 -5.26 -5.45 21.81
CA LYS A 82 -6.27 -6.47 21.49
C LYS A 82 -6.23 -6.92 20.03
N TYR A 83 -6.06 -5.97 19.12
CA TYR A 83 -6.06 -6.23 17.68
C TYR A 83 -4.63 -6.24 17.16
N PRO A 84 -4.22 -7.28 16.41
CA PRO A 84 -2.90 -7.33 15.80
C PRO A 84 -2.81 -6.42 14.58
N ILE A 85 -1.57 -6.14 14.16
CA ILE A 85 -1.25 -5.47 12.91
C ILE A 85 -0.97 -6.52 11.83
N VAL A 86 -1.62 -6.41 10.68
CA VAL A 86 -1.33 -7.20 9.48
C VAL A 86 -0.72 -6.30 8.42
N PHE A 87 0.50 -6.61 8.03
CA PHE A 87 1.21 -5.87 6.99
C PHE A 87 0.96 -6.46 5.60
N ILE A 88 0.73 -5.57 4.63
CA ILE A 88 0.42 -5.91 3.24
C ILE A 88 1.43 -5.20 2.34
N THR A 89 2.37 -5.95 1.76
CA THR A 89 3.51 -5.42 1.00
C THR A 89 3.14 -4.84 -0.35
N GLY A 90 4.02 -3.99 -0.89
CA GLY A 90 3.94 -3.49 -2.26
C GLY A 90 4.41 -4.46 -3.33
N GLY A 91 4.49 -3.94 -4.56
CA GLY A 91 5.05 -4.65 -5.70
C GLY A 91 6.55 -4.88 -5.52
N PHE A 92 7.05 -6.00 -6.01
CA PHE A 92 8.45 -6.42 -5.98
C PHE A 92 9.04 -6.69 -4.58
N GLN A 93 8.25 -6.56 -3.53
CA GLN A 93 8.67 -6.75 -2.14
C GLN A 93 8.18 -8.09 -1.59
N THR A 94 8.77 -8.48 -0.45
CA THR A 94 8.32 -9.55 0.45
C THR A 94 8.20 -8.97 1.86
N ALA A 95 7.41 -9.63 2.72
CA ALA A 95 7.30 -9.26 4.12
C ALA A 95 8.24 -10.10 5.00
N THR A 96 8.72 -11.25 4.51
CA THR A 96 9.42 -12.27 5.31
C THR A 96 10.80 -12.71 4.75
N VAL A 97 11.72 -13.14 5.62
CA VAL A 97 13.17 -13.23 5.32
C VAL A 97 13.51 -14.34 4.35
N ARG A 98 14.28 -14.06 3.29
CA ARG A 98 14.90 -15.15 2.51
C ARG A 98 16.17 -15.64 3.21
N THR A 99 16.04 -16.57 4.16
CA THR A 99 17.20 -17.27 4.73
C THR A 99 17.64 -18.41 3.79
N ASN A 100 18.39 -18.10 2.71
CA ASN A 100 19.38 -19.03 2.14
C ASN A 100 20.17 -18.44 0.95
N LEU A 101 21.48 -18.34 1.13
CA LEU A 101 22.49 -18.57 0.07
C LEU A 101 23.77 -19.05 0.77
N SER A 102 23.79 -20.33 1.14
CA SER A 102 24.90 -21.05 1.77
C SER A 102 26.19 -21.15 0.92
N THR A 103 26.35 -20.30 -0.10
CA THR A 103 27.53 -20.27 -0.99
C THR A 103 28.23 -18.92 -1.03
N CYS A 104 27.67 -17.88 -0.40
CA CYS A 104 28.35 -16.60 -0.27
C CYS A 104 29.04 -16.54 1.09
N LYS A 105 30.37 -16.68 1.10
CA LYS A 105 31.20 -16.60 2.33
C LYS A 105 31.21 -15.21 2.99
N ALA A 106 30.41 -14.27 2.46
CA ALA A 106 30.11 -12.95 3.01
C ALA A 106 28.60 -12.74 3.34
N ALA A 107 27.74 -13.76 3.18
CA ALA A 107 26.28 -13.62 3.32
C ALA A 107 25.75 -13.84 4.76
N ALA A 108 26.48 -13.35 5.76
CA ALA A 108 25.99 -13.40 7.14
C ALA A 108 24.89 -12.36 7.43
N ASP A 109 24.76 -11.30 6.62
CA ASP A 109 23.96 -10.12 7.02
C ASP A 109 22.85 -9.70 6.02
N PHE A 110 22.52 -10.52 5.01
CA PHE A 110 21.51 -10.14 4.00
C PHE A 110 20.08 -10.50 4.44
N HIS A 111 19.49 -9.70 5.33
CA HIS A 111 18.06 -9.77 5.65
C HIS A 111 17.44 -8.37 5.57
N ILE A 112 16.81 -8.02 4.44
CA ILE A 112 15.86 -6.89 4.38
C ILE A 112 14.51 -7.44 3.91
N GLN A 113 13.43 -6.95 4.50
CA GLN A 113 12.08 -6.99 3.92
C GLN A 113 11.36 -5.67 4.17
N ASN A 114 10.21 -5.51 3.52
CA ASN A 114 9.41 -4.29 3.54
C ASN A 114 9.16 -3.74 4.95
N TRP A 115 9.11 -4.56 6.00
CA TRP A 115 8.66 -4.12 7.33
C TRP A 115 9.63 -4.41 8.48
N LEU A 116 10.69 -5.18 8.25
CA LEU A 116 11.69 -5.51 9.27
C LEU A 116 12.73 -4.38 9.36
N ASN A 117 14.03 -4.67 9.43
CA ASN A 117 15.09 -3.68 9.37
C ASN A 117 15.17 -2.99 8.00
N THR A 118 15.65 -1.75 8.01
CA THR A 118 15.87 -0.95 6.79
C THR A 118 17.09 -1.46 6.01
N PRO A 119 17.28 -1.03 4.75
CA PRO A 119 18.42 -1.46 3.96
C PRO A 119 19.81 -1.11 4.51
N ASP A 120 19.88 -0.10 5.38
CA ASP A 120 21.06 0.30 6.15
C ASP A 120 21.04 -0.20 7.60
N ASP A 121 20.29 -1.28 7.86
CA ASP A 121 20.22 -2.01 9.14
C ASP A 121 19.68 -1.23 10.34
N ARG A 122 18.96 -0.12 10.10
CA ARG A 122 18.20 0.54 11.16
C ARG A 122 16.93 -0.25 11.46
N THR A 123 16.39 -0.01 12.64
CA THR A 123 15.08 -0.51 13.06
C THR A 123 14.00 -0.09 12.07
N GLY A 124 13.11 -1.01 11.72
CA GLY A 124 11.91 -0.66 10.97
C GLY A 124 10.62 -0.96 11.71
N TRP A 125 9.52 -0.92 10.98
CA TRP A 125 8.21 -0.69 11.57
C TRP A 125 7.64 -1.89 12.32
N ALA A 126 7.94 -3.12 11.89
CA ALA A 126 7.54 -4.32 12.63
C ALA A 126 8.12 -4.31 14.04
N SER A 127 9.42 -4.00 14.18
CA SER A 127 10.12 -3.90 15.46
C SER A 127 9.56 -2.76 16.32
N TYR A 128 9.19 -1.63 15.70
CA TYR A 128 8.50 -0.55 16.39
C TYR A 128 7.15 -1.02 17.00
N PHE A 129 6.25 -1.58 16.20
CA PHE A 129 4.94 -2.04 16.69
C PHE A 129 5.06 -3.17 17.72
N LEU A 130 6.02 -4.09 17.54
CA LEU A 130 6.32 -5.10 18.55
C LEU A 130 6.74 -4.44 19.87
N SER A 131 7.54 -3.38 19.83
CA SER A 131 7.97 -2.65 21.04
C SER A 131 6.81 -1.92 21.74
N GLN A 132 5.73 -1.63 21.03
CA GLN A 132 4.49 -1.08 21.62
C GLN A 132 3.56 -2.20 22.13
N GLY A 133 3.91 -3.48 22.00
CA GLY A 133 3.11 -4.59 22.49
C GLY A 133 2.02 -5.05 21.51
N TYR A 134 2.12 -4.72 20.22
CA TYR A 134 1.28 -5.31 19.19
C TYR A 134 1.80 -6.68 18.77
N ILE A 135 0.89 -7.62 18.51
CA ILE A 135 1.20 -8.78 17.69
C ILE A 135 1.27 -8.32 16.22
N VAL A 136 2.30 -8.75 15.50
CA VAL A 136 2.52 -8.39 14.09
C VAL A 136 2.44 -9.65 13.22
N TYR A 137 1.71 -9.55 12.11
CA TYR A 137 1.66 -10.55 11.04
C TYR A 137 2.28 -9.99 9.76
N LEU A 138 3.29 -10.70 9.27
CA LEU A 138 4.03 -10.40 8.04
C LEU A 138 3.71 -11.50 7.03
N ALA A 139 3.08 -11.13 5.90
CA ALA A 139 2.66 -12.09 4.90
C ALA A 139 3.34 -11.83 3.55
N ASP A 140 3.90 -12.88 2.96
CA ASP A 140 4.31 -12.83 1.56
C ASP A 140 3.10 -13.15 0.70
N HIS A 141 2.68 -12.24 -0.17
CA HIS A 141 1.53 -12.43 -1.08
C HIS A 141 1.56 -13.82 -1.74
N VAL A 142 0.39 -14.33 -2.12
CA VAL A 142 0.32 -15.55 -2.94
C VAL A 142 1.25 -15.41 -4.16
N LYS A 143 2.01 -16.46 -4.48
CA LYS A 143 3.00 -16.45 -5.56
C LYS A 143 4.07 -15.35 -5.37
N ARG A 144 4.60 -15.21 -4.16
CA ARG A 144 5.68 -14.28 -3.81
C ARG A 144 6.51 -14.87 -2.67
N GLY A 145 7.84 -14.75 -2.75
CA GLY A 145 8.73 -15.14 -1.65
C GLY A 145 8.51 -16.58 -1.18
N ARG A 146 8.13 -16.76 0.09
CA ARG A 146 7.85 -18.06 0.70
C ARG A 146 6.48 -18.64 0.37
N SER A 147 5.64 -17.90 -0.33
CA SER A 147 4.39 -18.36 -0.96
C SER A 147 4.71 -18.84 -2.38
N PRO A 148 4.91 -20.16 -2.57
CA PRO A 148 5.58 -20.66 -3.77
C PRO A 148 4.73 -20.45 -5.03
N TRP A 149 5.45 -20.27 -6.12
CA TRP A 149 4.92 -20.43 -7.46
C TRP A 149 4.92 -21.92 -7.80
N ILE A 150 3.91 -22.38 -8.52
CA ILE A 150 3.91 -23.75 -9.05
C ILE A 150 3.94 -23.67 -10.56
N VAL A 151 4.89 -24.40 -11.17
CA VAL A 151 5.23 -24.39 -12.60
C VAL A 151 4.03 -24.68 -13.53
N ALA A 152 2.94 -25.24 -13.00
CA ALA A 152 1.69 -25.43 -13.73
C ALA A 152 0.92 -24.13 -14.02
N ASP A 153 1.33 -22.99 -13.45
CA ASP A 153 0.68 -21.70 -13.64
C ASP A 153 1.20 -20.98 -14.89
N SER A 154 0.40 -20.92 -15.96
CA SER A 154 0.76 -20.25 -17.21
C SER A 154 0.97 -18.73 -17.05
N ALA A 155 0.44 -18.11 -15.97
CA ALA A 155 0.69 -16.70 -15.65
C ALA A 155 2.18 -16.41 -15.35
N LEU A 156 2.97 -17.43 -15.05
CA LEU A 156 4.42 -17.34 -14.82
C LEU A 156 5.23 -17.00 -16.06
N LEU A 157 4.69 -17.19 -17.27
CA LEU A 157 5.36 -16.73 -18.49
C LEU A 157 5.41 -15.20 -18.58
N ASN A 158 4.59 -14.51 -17.77
CA ASN A 158 4.45 -13.05 -17.76
C ASN A 158 4.93 -12.40 -16.43
N THR A 159 5.83 -13.03 -15.68
CA THR A 159 6.41 -12.38 -14.49
C THR A 159 7.32 -11.22 -14.88
N THR A 160 7.27 -10.12 -14.13
CA THR A 160 8.20 -9.00 -14.29
C THR A 160 9.22 -9.01 -13.16
N ALA A 161 10.51 -9.04 -13.52
CA ALA A 161 11.58 -8.60 -12.65
C ALA A 161 11.68 -7.07 -12.72
N THR A 162 12.07 -6.42 -11.62
CA THR A 162 12.33 -4.98 -11.62
C THR A 162 13.70 -4.72 -12.24
N GLY A 163 13.75 -3.83 -13.22
CA GLY A 163 15.03 -3.37 -13.75
C GLY A 163 15.73 -2.39 -12.79
N LEU A 164 17.06 -2.36 -12.84
CA LEU A 164 17.90 -1.44 -12.06
C LEU A 164 17.44 0.01 -12.16
N THR A 165 17.31 0.52 -13.38
CA THR A 165 16.89 1.90 -13.66
C THR A 165 15.51 2.20 -13.09
N PHE A 166 14.57 1.25 -13.17
CA PHE A 166 13.24 1.45 -12.58
C PHE A 166 13.33 1.60 -11.05
N VAL A 167 14.15 0.78 -10.39
CA VAL A 167 14.37 0.88 -8.94
C VAL A 167 14.95 2.24 -8.58
N GLN A 168 16.05 2.66 -9.22
CA GLN A 168 16.66 3.96 -8.95
C GLN A 168 15.65 5.09 -9.21
N ASP A 169 15.05 5.12 -10.40
CA ASP A 169 14.26 6.25 -10.87
C ASP A 169 12.96 6.48 -10.09
N TYR A 170 12.30 5.40 -9.64
CA TYR A 170 10.98 5.50 -9.02
C TYR A 170 10.95 5.18 -7.53
N PHE A 171 11.90 4.39 -7.01
CA PHE A 171 11.84 3.94 -5.62
C PHE A 171 12.74 4.75 -4.70
N ILE A 172 13.94 5.12 -5.14
CA ILE A 172 15.00 5.54 -4.19
C ILE A 172 15.86 6.72 -4.64
N ALA A 173 15.80 7.15 -5.90
CA ALA A 173 16.66 8.20 -6.46
C ALA A 173 15.91 9.13 -7.43
N GLY A 174 14.60 9.31 -7.20
CA GLY A 174 13.74 10.11 -8.09
C GLY A 174 14.21 11.56 -8.29
N GLU A 175 14.95 12.12 -7.34
CA GLU A 175 15.51 13.48 -7.43
C GLU A 175 16.43 13.69 -8.63
N ARG A 176 17.04 12.62 -9.15
CA ARG A 176 17.96 12.64 -10.29
C ARG A 176 17.24 12.70 -11.63
N THR A 177 16.01 12.19 -11.68
CA THR A 177 15.30 11.92 -12.93
C THR A 177 14.27 12.98 -13.25
N LYS A 178 13.66 13.59 -12.23
CA LYS A 178 12.59 14.61 -12.36
C LYS A 178 11.40 14.11 -13.18
N LEU A 179 11.11 12.80 -13.11
CA LEU A 179 10.01 12.17 -13.84
C LEU A 179 8.62 12.63 -13.37
N TRP A 180 8.54 13.20 -12.16
CA TRP A 180 7.39 13.92 -11.65
C TRP A 180 7.85 15.20 -10.93
N PRO A 181 6.98 16.21 -10.77
CA PRO A 181 7.37 17.53 -10.26
C PRO A 181 8.03 17.50 -8.87
N GLN A 182 7.53 16.66 -7.98
CA GLN A 182 7.95 16.59 -6.58
C GLN A 182 9.24 15.79 -6.37
N ALA A 183 9.72 15.05 -7.38
CA ALA A 183 10.85 14.13 -7.23
C ALA A 183 12.11 14.82 -6.70
N VAL A 184 12.31 16.09 -7.09
CA VAL A 184 13.46 16.93 -6.68
C VAL A 184 13.55 17.19 -5.18
N LEU A 185 12.48 16.93 -4.42
CA LEU A 185 12.43 17.14 -2.98
C LEU A 185 13.00 15.96 -2.19
N HIS A 186 13.27 14.82 -2.84
CA HIS A 186 13.71 13.61 -2.17
C HIS A 186 15.11 13.77 -1.56
N THR A 187 15.22 13.55 -0.26
CA THR A 187 16.46 13.74 0.52
C THR A 187 16.66 12.69 1.61
N GLN A 188 15.70 11.77 1.81
CA GLN A 188 15.68 10.88 2.97
C GLN A 188 16.25 9.48 2.72
N TRP A 189 16.67 9.15 1.48
CA TRP A 189 17.34 7.88 1.24
C TRP A 189 18.67 7.76 2.02
N PRO A 190 18.91 6.63 2.69
CA PRO A 190 20.20 6.33 3.31
C PRO A 190 21.21 5.85 2.25
N GLY A 191 22.34 6.54 2.11
CA GLY A 191 23.40 6.17 1.15
C GLY A 191 23.26 6.86 -0.20
N THR A 192 23.99 6.35 -1.19
CA THR A 192 24.13 7.02 -2.51
C THR A 192 23.13 6.55 -3.56
N ALA A 193 22.35 5.50 -3.30
CA ALA A 193 21.41 4.91 -4.27
C ALA A 193 22.07 4.47 -5.60
N GLU A 194 23.37 4.15 -5.57
CA GLU A 194 24.15 3.70 -6.73
C GLU A 194 24.64 2.26 -6.54
N VAL A 195 24.88 1.56 -7.65
CA VAL A 195 25.44 0.20 -7.63
C VAL A 195 26.78 0.19 -6.87
N GLY A 196 26.93 -0.74 -5.92
CA GLY A 196 28.11 -0.85 -5.07
C GLY A 196 28.02 -0.07 -3.75
N ASP A 197 27.00 0.77 -3.56
CA ASP A 197 26.62 1.28 -2.25
C ASP A 197 25.96 0.16 -1.45
N PRO A 198 26.42 -0.16 -0.23
CA PRO A 198 25.87 -1.29 0.52
C PRO A 198 24.36 -1.18 0.74
N THR A 199 23.85 0.01 1.03
CA THR A 199 22.42 0.24 1.28
C THR A 199 21.59 0.03 0.01
N PHE A 200 22.08 0.54 -1.12
CA PHE A 200 21.47 0.28 -2.43
C PHE A 200 21.46 -1.20 -2.79
N ASP A 201 22.63 -1.86 -2.74
CA ASP A 201 22.78 -3.26 -3.13
C ASP A 201 21.91 -4.18 -2.27
N GLN A 202 21.82 -3.88 -0.96
CA GLN A 202 20.95 -4.57 -0.01
C GLN A 202 19.48 -4.38 -0.43
N PHE A 203 19.02 -3.15 -0.68
CA PHE A 203 17.65 -2.89 -1.13
C PHE A 203 17.33 -3.56 -2.49
N TYR A 204 18.24 -3.47 -3.46
CA TYR A 204 18.03 -4.09 -4.76
C TYR A 204 17.99 -5.62 -4.67
N ALA A 205 18.83 -6.22 -3.80
CA ALA A 205 18.82 -7.66 -3.53
C ALA A 205 17.54 -8.16 -2.85
N SER A 206 16.77 -7.29 -2.19
CA SER A 206 15.47 -7.65 -1.61
C SER A 206 14.32 -7.64 -2.63
N GLN A 207 14.54 -7.11 -3.83
CA GLN A 207 13.53 -7.09 -4.90
C GLN A 207 13.31 -8.49 -5.47
N ILE A 208 12.05 -8.86 -5.66
CA ILE A 208 11.63 -10.16 -6.19
C ILE A 208 10.63 -10.00 -7.33
N GLN A 209 10.54 -11.01 -8.18
CA GLN A 209 9.56 -11.04 -9.27
C GLN A 209 8.12 -10.99 -8.73
N THR A 210 7.23 -10.39 -9.53
CA THR A 210 5.80 -10.32 -9.22
C THR A 210 4.96 -10.98 -10.30
N ALA A 211 3.80 -11.52 -9.89
CA ALA A 211 2.80 -12.00 -10.83
C ALA A 211 2.12 -10.79 -11.49
N PRO A 212 1.52 -10.96 -12.68
CA PRO A 212 0.72 -9.90 -13.29
C PRO A 212 -0.33 -9.37 -12.32
N ASN A 213 -0.39 -8.05 -12.14
CA ASN A 213 -1.32 -7.38 -11.23
C ASN A 213 -2.72 -7.23 -11.86
N ASP A 214 -3.30 -8.33 -12.35
CA ASP A 214 -4.63 -8.36 -12.95
C ASP A 214 -5.73 -8.69 -11.93
N GLY A 215 -6.99 -8.62 -12.35
CA GLY A 215 -8.14 -8.89 -11.50
C GLY A 215 -8.12 -10.29 -10.87
N PRO A 216 -7.94 -11.38 -11.66
CA PRO A 216 -7.84 -12.73 -11.13
C PRO A 216 -6.72 -12.92 -10.09
N PHE A 217 -5.51 -12.43 -10.35
CA PHE A 217 -4.42 -12.52 -9.37
C PHE A 217 -4.72 -11.69 -8.11
N SER A 218 -5.22 -10.46 -8.29
CA SER A 218 -5.56 -9.61 -7.16
C SER A 218 -6.63 -10.23 -6.26
N GLN A 219 -7.59 -10.96 -6.85
CA GLN A 219 -8.60 -11.69 -6.09
C GLN A 219 -7.97 -12.81 -5.25
N THR A 220 -6.99 -13.57 -5.77
CA THR A 220 -6.35 -14.63 -4.98
C THR A 220 -5.56 -14.05 -3.80
N VAL A 221 -4.97 -12.86 -3.93
CA VAL A 221 -4.35 -12.14 -2.81
C VAL A 221 -5.42 -11.76 -1.77
N VAL A 222 -6.52 -11.12 -2.19
CA VAL A 222 -7.63 -10.71 -1.29
C VAL A 222 -8.22 -11.91 -0.55
N ASP A 223 -8.43 -13.04 -1.25
CA ASP A 223 -8.97 -14.26 -0.65
C ASP A 223 -8.02 -14.82 0.41
N ALA A 224 -6.71 -14.84 0.16
CA ALA A 224 -5.73 -15.35 1.10
C ALA A 224 -5.60 -14.48 2.37
N TYR A 225 -5.62 -13.16 2.25
CA TYR A 225 -5.68 -12.27 3.42
C TYR A 225 -7.04 -12.32 4.13
N SER A 226 -8.14 -12.54 3.41
CA SER A 226 -9.44 -12.76 4.03
C SER A 226 -9.42 -14.04 4.88
N ALA A 227 -8.82 -15.12 4.36
CA ALA A 227 -8.60 -16.35 5.12
C ALA A 227 -7.65 -16.16 6.31
N LEU A 228 -6.67 -15.26 6.21
CA LEU A 228 -5.85 -14.85 7.36
C LEU A 228 -6.72 -14.22 8.44
N LEU A 229 -7.54 -13.22 8.11
CA LEU A 229 -8.44 -12.56 9.07
C LEU A 229 -9.45 -13.53 9.68
N ASP A 230 -10.00 -14.45 8.89
CA ASP A 230 -10.89 -15.50 9.39
C ASP A 230 -10.22 -16.39 10.45
N LYS A 231 -8.90 -16.59 10.33
CA LYS A 231 -8.09 -17.39 11.26
C LYS A 231 -7.67 -16.62 12.51
N ILE A 232 -7.25 -15.36 12.38
CA ILE A 232 -6.64 -14.58 13.47
C ILE A 232 -7.62 -13.62 14.14
N GLY A 233 -8.78 -13.39 13.53
CA GLY A 233 -9.81 -12.48 13.98
C GLY A 233 -9.55 -11.03 13.57
N ALA A 234 -10.25 -10.14 14.27
CA ALA A 234 -10.27 -8.72 13.96
C ALA A 234 -8.87 -8.08 14.03
N SER A 235 -8.50 -7.29 13.01
CA SER A 235 -7.14 -6.77 12.85
C SER A 235 -7.10 -5.36 12.26
N VAL A 236 -5.98 -4.67 12.45
CA VAL A 236 -5.63 -3.43 11.73
C VAL A 236 -4.75 -3.80 10.53
N LEU A 237 -5.03 -3.21 9.37
CA LEU A 237 -4.28 -3.46 8.14
C LEU A 237 -3.34 -2.29 7.84
N VAL A 238 -2.10 -2.58 7.50
CA VAL A 238 -1.09 -1.60 7.08
C VAL A 238 -0.59 -1.99 5.70
N SER A 239 -0.97 -1.24 4.67
CA SER A 239 -0.77 -1.60 3.26
C SER A 239 0.02 -0.56 2.48
N HIS A 240 0.97 -0.99 1.65
CA HIS A 240 1.83 -0.09 0.86
C HIS A 240 1.67 -0.32 -0.65
N SER A 241 1.61 0.75 -1.45
CA SER A 241 1.69 0.68 -2.91
C SER A 241 0.66 -0.29 -3.51
N GLN A 242 1.09 -1.29 -4.30
CA GLN A 242 0.26 -2.39 -4.81
C GLN A 242 -0.57 -3.11 -3.72
N GLY A 243 -0.10 -3.10 -2.47
CA GLY A 243 -0.85 -3.62 -1.32
C GLY A 243 -2.10 -2.82 -0.97
N GLY A 244 -2.17 -1.53 -1.35
CA GLY A 244 -3.31 -0.64 -1.10
C GLY A 244 -4.62 -1.18 -1.67
N PRO A 245 -4.72 -1.44 -2.99
CA PRO A 245 -5.86 -2.10 -3.59
C PRO A 245 -6.28 -3.42 -2.94
N TYR A 246 -5.32 -4.21 -2.44
CA TYR A 246 -5.63 -5.44 -1.70
C TYR A 246 -6.27 -5.10 -0.35
N GLY A 247 -5.78 -4.09 0.36
CA GLY A 247 -6.40 -3.55 1.57
C GLY A 247 -7.88 -3.19 1.37
N TRP A 248 -8.21 -2.50 0.25
CA TRP A 248 -9.60 -2.19 -0.10
C TRP A 248 -10.42 -3.46 -0.32
N GLY A 249 -9.90 -4.43 -1.08
CA GLY A 249 -10.60 -5.70 -1.31
C GLY A 249 -10.83 -6.51 -0.03
N ILE A 250 -9.85 -6.55 0.88
CA ILE A 250 -9.96 -7.26 2.17
C ILE A 250 -11.00 -6.57 3.05
N GLY A 251 -10.98 -5.23 3.11
CA GLY A 251 -11.97 -4.43 3.83
C GLY A 251 -13.39 -4.62 3.31
N ASP A 252 -13.56 -4.77 1.99
CA ASP A 252 -14.85 -5.10 1.38
C ASP A 252 -15.31 -6.52 1.69
N ALA A 253 -14.39 -7.50 1.65
CA ALA A 253 -14.68 -8.90 1.85
C ALA A 253 -14.91 -9.28 3.33
N ARG A 254 -14.28 -8.56 4.27
CA ARG A 254 -14.32 -8.82 5.73
C ARG A 254 -14.51 -7.53 6.54
N PRO A 255 -15.56 -6.75 6.29
CA PRO A 255 -15.73 -5.44 6.93
C PRO A 255 -15.90 -5.49 8.44
N ASP A 256 -16.35 -6.63 8.99
CA ASP A 256 -16.53 -6.80 10.43
C ASP A 256 -15.24 -7.19 11.16
N LEU A 257 -14.26 -7.74 10.44
CA LEU A 257 -12.94 -8.12 10.95
C LEU A 257 -11.88 -7.02 10.75
N VAL A 258 -12.02 -6.16 9.75
CA VAL A 258 -11.14 -5.00 9.62
C VAL A 258 -11.52 -3.92 10.62
N LYS A 259 -10.55 -3.50 11.45
CA LYS A 259 -10.76 -2.44 12.46
C LYS A 259 -10.25 -1.08 12.02
N ALA A 260 -9.24 -1.07 11.17
CA ALA A 260 -8.75 0.12 10.50
C ALA A 260 -7.87 -0.27 9.31
N ILE A 261 -7.72 0.62 8.35
CA ILE A 261 -6.72 0.51 7.27
C ILE A 261 -5.82 1.74 7.29
N ILE A 262 -4.50 1.52 7.32
CA ILE A 262 -3.50 2.52 6.99
C ILE A 262 -2.94 2.20 5.61
N ALA A 263 -3.20 3.07 4.65
CA ALA A 263 -2.74 2.97 3.28
C ALA A 263 -1.58 3.94 3.03
N LEU A 264 -0.37 3.39 2.98
CA LEU A 264 0.84 4.11 2.62
C LEU A 264 0.89 4.19 1.09
N GLU A 265 0.58 5.36 0.53
CA GLU A 265 0.72 5.60 -0.91
C GLU A 265 0.12 4.46 -1.75
N PRO A 266 -1.21 4.22 -1.65
CA PRO A 266 -1.85 3.08 -2.29
C PRO A 266 -1.81 3.21 -3.82
N GLU A 267 -1.59 2.10 -4.52
CA GLU A 267 -1.53 2.08 -5.98
C GLU A 267 -2.79 2.70 -6.59
N GLY A 268 -2.56 3.75 -7.39
CA GLY A 268 -3.57 4.56 -8.03
C GLY A 268 -3.01 5.23 -9.29
N PRO A 269 -3.63 6.31 -9.76
CA PRO A 269 -4.95 6.82 -9.37
C PRO A 269 -6.10 5.97 -9.95
N PRO A 270 -7.37 6.31 -9.69
CA PRO A 270 -8.49 5.52 -10.18
C PRO A 270 -8.57 5.42 -11.71
N PHE A 271 -8.97 4.25 -12.22
CA PHE A 271 -9.22 3.94 -13.63
C PHE A 271 -8.06 4.04 -14.64
N GLU A 272 -6.91 4.58 -14.26
CA GLU A 272 -5.77 4.77 -15.18
C GLU A 272 -4.43 4.82 -14.44
N ASN A 273 -3.37 4.44 -15.13
CA ASN A 273 -2.01 4.58 -14.62
C ASN A 273 -1.47 6.00 -14.85
N GLN A 274 -0.63 6.45 -13.91
CA GLN A 274 0.12 7.69 -13.99
C GLN A 274 1.57 7.46 -13.55
N VAL A 275 2.49 8.28 -14.08
CA VAL A 275 3.94 8.34 -13.75
C VAL A 275 4.75 7.09 -14.08
N GLN A 276 4.52 5.96 -13.38
CA GLN A 276 5.25 4.70 -13.59
C GLN A 276 4.79 3.93 -14.83
N ARG A 277 3.52 4.10 -15.20
CA ARG A 277 2.84 3.41 -16.30
C ARG A 277 1.82 4.35 -16.91
N THR A 278 1.31 4.00 -18.08
CA THR A 278 0.25 4.75 -18.79
C THR A 278 -0.92 3.83 -19.15
N GLY A 279 -2.04 4.42 -19.54
CA GLY A 279 -3.21 3.70 -20.03
C GLY A 279 -4.19 3.25 -18.94
N PRO A 280 -5.29 2.59 -19.35
CA PRO A 280 -6.35 2.15 -18.43
C PRO A 280 -5.86 1.16 -17.37
N ALA A 281 -6.37 1.28 -16.16
CA ALA A 281 -6.06 0.40 -15.03
C ALA A 281 -7.24 0.33 -14.07
N ARG A 282 -7.17 -0.51 -13.03
CA ARG A 282 -8.13 -0.56 -11.91
C ARG A 282 -9.58 -0.41 -12.38
N SER A 283 -10.07 -1.42 -13.11
CA SER A 283 -11.36 -1.36 -13.79
C SER A 283 -12.55 -1.07 -12.85
N TYR A 284 -12.41 -1.39 -11.55
CA TYR A 284 -13.37 -1.09 -10.49
C TYR A 284 -13.09 0.23 -9.76
N GLY A 285 -12.40 1.17 -10.40
CA GLY A 285 -12.03 2.46 -9.82
C GLY A 285 -10.70 2.37 -9.10
N ILE A 286 -10.71 1.79 -7.89
CA ILE A 286 -9.54 1.70 -6.99
C ILE A 286 -8.93 0.30 -6.92
N THR A 287 -9.56 -0.70 -7.55
CA THR A 287 -9.10 -2.09 -7.58
C THR A 287 -9.18 -2.68 -8.99
N THR A 288 -8.36 -3.68 -9.26
CA THR A 288 -8.45 -4.55 -10.44
C THR A 288 -9.38 -5.73 -10.19
N ALA A 289 -9.41 -6.26 -8.96
CA ALA A 289 -10.39 -7.24 -8.51
C ALA A 289 -11.76 -6.56 -8.25
N PRO A 290 -12.88 -7.29 -8.42
CA PRO A 290 -14.20 -6.79 -8.08
C PRO A 290 -14.29 -6.32 -6.63
N ILE A 291 -15.03 -5.23 -6.41
CA ILE A 291 -15.36 -4.68 -5.09
C ILE A 291 -16.83 -4.27 -5.06
N THR A 292 -17.48 -4.36 -3.89
CA THR A 292 -18.91 -4.11 -3.75
C THR A 292 -19.25 -2.64 -3.91
N TYR A 293 -20.08 -2.32 -4.90
CA TYR A 293 -20.69 -1.00 -5.09
C TYR A 293 -22.19 -0.98 -4.80
N SER A 294 -22.72 0.18 -4.46
CA SER A 294 -24.15 0.49 -4.47
C SER A 294 -24.42 1.78 -5.27
N PRO A 295 -25.17 1.73 -6.38
CA PRO A 295 -25.73 0.53 -7.03
C PRO A 295 -24.66 -0.46 -7.49
N ALA A 296 -25.02 -1.75 -7.57
CA ALA A 296 -24.10 -2.83 -7.93
C ALA A 296 -23.40 -2.60 -9.28
N VAL A 297 -22.14 -3.04 -9.36
CA VAL A 297 -21.31 -3.01 -10.57
C VAL A 297 -20.95 -4.43 -10.94
N ASN A 298 -21.19 -4.80 -12.20
CA ASN A 298 -20.74 -6.06 -12.77
C ASN A 298 -20.18 -5.77 -14.17
N LEU A 299 -18.85 -5.68 -14.27
CA LEU A 299 -18.19 -5.34 -15.53
C LEU A 299 -18.25 -6.46 -16.57
N THR A 300 -18.59 -7.68 -16.17
CA THR A 300 -18.85 -8.79 -17.09
C THR A 300 -20.20 -8.64 -17.78
N ALA A 301 -21.19 -8.07 -17.08
CA ALA A 301 -22.52 -7.80 -17.63
C ALA A 301 -22.61 -6.45 -18.35
N ASP A 302 -21.91 -5.43 -17.83
CA ASP A 302 -21.86 -4.08 -18.39
C ASP A 302 -20.44 -3.51 -18.28
N ALA A 303 -19.69 -3.57 -19.38
CA ALA A 303 -18.34 -3.01 -19.45
C ALA A 303 -18.28 -1.48 -19.24
N ASN A 304 -19.43 -0.79 -19.37
CA ASN A 304 -19.58 0.65 -19.20
C ASN A 304 -20.32 1.00 -17.90
N ALA A 305 -20.32 0.11 -16.90
CA ALA A 305 -21.00 0.34 -15.63
C ALA A 305 -20.57 1.62 -14.90
N PHE A 306 -19.43 2.21 -15.27
CA PHE A 306 -19.00 3.54 -14.84
C PHE A 306 -19.07 4.54 -15.98
N THR A 307 -19.87 5.60 -15.79
CA THR A 307 -19.66 6.86 -16.49
C THR A 307 -18.52 7.60 -15.79
N LYS A 308 -17.44 7.90 -16.53
CA LYS A 308 -16.23 8.53 -15.98
C LYS A 308 -16.13 9.98 -16.42
N VAL A 309 -15.63 10.86 -15.54
CA VAL A 309 -15.44 12.29 -15.81
C VAL A 309 -13.99 12.65 -15.57
N ARG A 310 -13.37 13.34 -16.54
CA ARG A 310 -12.05 13.93 -16.39
C ARG A 310 -12.18 15.25 -15.64
N VAL A 311 -11.51 15.34 -14.48
CA VAL A 311 -11.40 16.57 -13.71
C VAL A 311 -9.98 17.09 -13.86
N ASN A 312 -9.84 18.29 -14.40
CA ASN A 312 -8.52 18.89 -14.61
C ASN A 312 -8.03 19.56 -13.33
N SER A 313 -6.76 19.35 -12.99
CA SER A 313 -6.09 20.09 -11.92
C SER A 313 -5.83 21.52 -12.35
N THR A 314 -5.96 22.46 -11.41
CA THR A 314 -5.50 23.84 -11.58
C THR A 314 -4.03 24.01 -11.21
N ASP A 315 -3.46 23.07 -10.47
CA ASP A 315 -2.04 23.02 -10.14
C ASP A 315 -1.31 22.17 -11.20
N PRO A 316 -0.36 22.74 -11.97
CA PRO A 316 0.40 21.99 -12.96
C PRO A 316 1.30 20.90 -12.36
N ASN A 317 1.52 20.94 -11.04
CA ASN A 317 2.28 19.92 -10.32
C ASN A 317 1.41 18.75 -9.84
N LEU A 318 0.12 18.71 -10.22
CA LEU A 318 -0.82 17.64 -9.85
C LEU A 318 -1.49 17.06 -11.10
N ALA A 319 -1.79 15.76 -11.04
CA ALA A 319 -2.48 15.03 -12.09
C ALA A 319 -3.92 15.50 -12.29
N ASN A 320 -4.40 15.38 -13.53
CA ASN A 320 -5.83 15.38 -13.82
C ASN A 320 -6.44 14.05 -13.37
N CYS A 321 -7.59 14.09 -12.71
CA CYS A 321 -8.23 12.90 -12.17
C CYS A 321 -9.28 12.33 -13.13
N LEU A 322 -9.40 11.00 -13.18
CA LEU A 322 -10.54 10.32 -13.80
C LEU A 322 -11.46 9.79 -12.70
N LEU A 323 -12.60 10.46 -12.49
CA LEU A 323 -13.56 10.17 -11.41
C LEU A 323 -14.88 9.60 -11.94
N GLN A 324 -15.81 9.27 -11.05
CA GLN A 324 -17.18 8.89 -11.45
C GLN A 324 -17.97 10.14 -11.85
N ALA A 325 -18.93 10.00 -12.77
CA ALA A 325 -19.99 10.98 -12.92
C ALA A 325 -20.94 10.93 -11.73
N GLU A 326 -21.51 12.07 -11.34
CA GLU A 326 -22.55 12.12 -10.32
C GLU A 326 -23.92 11.67 -10.85
N PRO A 327 -24.75 10.97 -10.04
CA PRO A 327 -24.47 10.52 -8.68
C PRO A 327 -23.50 9.33 -8.65
N ALA A 328 -22.43 9.45 -7.87
CA ALA A 328 -21.40 8.43 -7.81
C ALA A 328 -21.86 7.15 -7.09
N LYS A 329 -21.38 6.00 -7.57
CA LYS A 329 -21.61 4.72 -6.91
C LYS A 329 -20.81 4.67 -5.61
N GLN A 330 -21.44 4.11 -4.59
CA GLN A 330 -20.95 4.10 -3.22
C GLN A 330 -20.23 2.79 -2.89
N LEU A 331 -19.23 2.82 -2.02
CA LEU A 331 -18.51 1.65 -1.50
C LEU A 331 -19.00 1.31 -0.07
N PRO A 332 -20.16 0.64 0.09
CA PRO A 332 -20.83 0.54 1.39
C PRO A 332 -20.02 -0.16 2.48
N ASN A 333 -19.21 -1.17 2.14
CA ASN A 333 -18.46 -1.94 3.15
C ASN A 333 -17.25 -1.18 3.66
N LEU A 334 -16.58 -0.37 2.82
CA LEU A 334 -15.46 0.46 3.25
C LEU A 334 -15.85 1.61 4.19
N LYS A 335 -17.16 1.88 4.34
CA LYS A 335 -17.66 2.90 5.29
C LYS A 335 -17.67 2.43 6.75
N LYS A 336 -17.46 1.13 6.99
CA LYS A 336 -17.70 0.49 8.30
C LYS A 336 -16.55 0.62 9.28
N PHE A 337 -15.37 1.04 8.83
CA PHE A 337 -14.17 1.20 9.64
C PHE A 337 -13.39 2.44 9.18
N PRO A 338 -12.57 3.02 10.06
CA PRO A 338 -11.71 4.16 9.73
C PRO A 338 -10.60 3.78 8.74
N ILE A 339 -10.26 4.71 7.85
CA ILE A 339 -9.16 4.59 6.89
C ILE A 339 -8.28 5.83 6.97
N LEU A 340 -6.98 5.63 7.14
CA LEU A 340 -5.95 6.66 6.97
C LEU A 340 -5.18 6.37 5.69
N MET A 341 -5.18 7.30 4.76
CA MET A 341 -4.21 7.32 3.67
C MET A 341 -3.12 8.31 4.02
N TYR A 342 -1.85 8.01 3.72
CA TYR A 342 -0.81 9.02 3.79
C TYR A 342 0.06 9.06 2.53
N THR A 343 0.53 10.27 2.22
CA THR A 343 1.38 10.56 1.06
C THR A 343 2.62 11.34 1.50
N THR A 344 3.77 10.99 0.94
CA THR A 344 5.05 11.68 1.22
C THR A 344 5.32 12.79 0.23
N GLU A 345 6.21 13.71 0.60
CA GLU A 345 6.43 14.94 -0.17
C GLU A 345 7.00 14.66 -1.57
N ALA A 346 8.00 13.78 -1.67
CA ALA A 346 8.78 13.59 -2.88
C ALA A 346 8.39 12.35 -3.70
N SER A 347 7.43 11.54 -3.22
CA SER A 347 6.94 10.38 -3.94
C SER A 347 6.18 10.77 -5.22
N TYR A 348 6.17 9.88 -6.21
CA TYR A 348 5.31 10.02 -7.38
C TYR A 348 3.82 9.99 -7.02
N HIS A 349 3.47 9.47 -5.84
CA HIS A 349 2.12 9.54 -5.29
C HIS A 349 1.68 10.97 -4.93
N ALA A 350 2.61 11.87 -4.59
CA ALA A 350 2.31 13.29 -4.37
C ALA A 350 1.71 13.96 -5.62
N PHE A 351 1.94 13.39 -6.81
CA PHE A 351 1.39 13.87 -8.07
C PHE A 351 -0.09 13.50 -8.24
N TYR A 352 -0.58 12.38 -7.70
CA TYR A 352 -1.90 11.85 -8.05
C TYR A 352 -2.77 11.31 -6.90
N ASP A 353 -2.26 11.18 -5.67
CA ASP A 353 -3.03 10.60 -4.56
C ASP A 353 -4.29 11.41 -4.22
N HIS A 354 -4.32 12.71 -4.54
CA HIS A 354 -5.53 13.53 -4.43
C HIS A 354 -6.68 12.99 -5.29
N CYS A 355 -6.38 12.31 -6.40
CA CYS A 355 -7.39 11.64 -7.23
C CYS A 355 -7.97 10.40 -6.53
N THR A 356 -7.12 9.60 -5.89
CA THR A 356 -7.56 8.44 -5.08
C THR A 356 -8.39 8.90 -3.89
N TYR A 357 -7.93 9.93 -3.17
CA TYR A 357 -8.67 10.57 -2.09
C TYR A 357 -10.06 11.04 -2.56
N SER A 358 -10.10 11.83 -3.63
CA SER A 358 -11.34 12.39 -4.17
C SER A 358 -12.32 11.28 -4.57
N TYR A 359 -11.85 10.21 -5.19
CA TYR A 359 -12.70 9.07 -5.56
C TYR A 359 -13.29 8.35 -4.36
N LEU A 360 -12.49 8.09 -3.32
CA LEU A 360 -12.95 7.43 -2.10
C LEU A 360 -13.99 8.28 -1.37
N VAL A 361 -13.75 9.59 -1.24
CA VAL A 361 -14.73 10.54 -0.69
C VAL A 361 -16.01 10.55 -1.52
N GLN A 362 -15.88 10.58 -2.85
CA GLN A 362 -17.01 10.53 -3.79
C GLN A 362 -17.82 9.23 -3.63
N ALA A 363 -17.15 8.10 -3.40
CA ALA A 363 -17.76 6.81 -3.09
C ALA A 363 -18.28 6.69 -1.64
N GLY A 364 -18.21 7.78 -0.87
CA GLY A 364 -18.74 7.94 0.48
C GLY A 364 -17.96 7.21 1.56
N VAL A 365 -16.67 6.92 1.32
CA VAL A 365 -15.77 6.32 2.31
C VAL A 365 -15.35 7.39 3.33
N ASN A 366 -15.35 7.03 4.62
CA ASN A 366 -14.83 7.90 5.68
C ASN A 366 -13.31 7.71 5.79
N LEU A 367 -12.57 8.65 5.24
CA LEU A 367 -11.13 8.57 4.99
C LEU A 367 -10.46 9.85 5.50
N GLU A 368 -9.41 9.68 6.27
CA GLU A 368 -8.44 10.73 6.58
C GLU A 368 -7.28 10.67 5.60
N TRP A 369 -6.77 11.83 5.19
CA TRP A 369 -5.59 11.92 4.34
C TRP A 369 -4.51 12.77 4.99
N LEU A 370 -3.42 12.12 5.38
CA LEU A 370 -2.26 12.76 5.96
C LEU A 370 -1.19 12.98 4.87
N GLN A 371 -0.96 14.22 4.49
CA GLN A 371 0.25 14.55 3.74
C GLN A 371 1.36 14.84 4.75
N LEU A 372 2.45 14.06 4.71
CA LEU A 372 3.54 14.21 5.70
C LEU A 372 4.17 15.61 5.68
N LYS A 373 4.21 16.25 4.51
CA LYS A 373 4.70 17.63 4.37
C LYS A 373 3.90 18.65 5.20
N ASP A 374 2.60 18.42 5.41
CA ASP A 374 1.71 19.35 6.11
C ASP A 374 1.98 19.35 7.63
N ILE A 375 2.70 18.33 8.13
CA ILE A 375 3.19 18.24 9.51
C ILE A 375 4.70 18.45 9.65
N GLY A 376 5.36 18.92 8.58
CA GLY A 376 6.79 19.21 8.60
C GLY A 376 7.72 18.00 8.46
N ILE A 377 7.18 16.82 8.13
CA ILE A 377 7.98 15.65 7.74
C ILE A 377 8.23 15.75 6.23
N LEU A 378 9.46 16.11 5.86
CA LEU A 378 9.85 16.52 4.51
C LEU A 378 10.86 15.57 3.87
N GLY A 379 10.87 15.58 2.55
CA GLY A 379 11.90 14.93 1.72
C GLY A 379 11.80 13.41 1.59
N ASN A 380 10.75 12.80 2.14
CA ASN A 380 10.49 11.38 1.97
C ASN A 380 9.98 11.05 0.56
N ALA A 381 10.40 9.92 0.01
CA ALA A 381 9.85 9.34 -1.23
C ALA A 381 8.97 8.11 -0.91
N HIS A 382 8.87 7.17 -1.86
CA HIS A 382 7.87 6.11 -1.85
C HIS A 382 8.08 5.05 -0.76
N PHE A 383 9.32 4.90 -0.28
CA PHE A 383 9.72 3.91 0.72
C PHE A 383 10.04 4.56 2.06
N SER A 384 9.24 5.55 2.47
CA SER A 384 9.43 6.31 3.72
C SER A 384 9.61 5.49 4.99
N PHE A 385 9.09 4.26 5.04
CA PHE A 385 9.31 3.31 6.14
C PHE A 385 10.74 2.70 6.18
N MET A 386 11.51 2.83 5.10
CA MET A 386 12.92 2.46 4.99
C MET A 386 13.88 3.67 5.04
N GLU A 387 13.36 4.89 4.89
CA GLU A 387 14.17 6.11 4.80
C GLU A 387 14.69 6.58 6.16
N LYS A 388 15.62 7.55 6.17
CA LYS A 388 16.37 7.98 7.37
C LYS A 388 15.49 8.37 8.55
N ASN A 389 14.36 9.02 8.27
CA ASN A 389 13.41 9.52 9.26
C ASN A 389 12.17 8.60 9.43
N ASN A 390 12.26 7.31 9.09
CA ASN A 390 11.16 6.36 9.26
C ASN A 390 10.58 6.30 10.69
N MET A 391 11.39 6.61 11.70
CA MET A 391 11.02 6.68 13.12
C MET A 391 10.33 7.98 13.53
N GLU A 392 10.29 9.00 12.68
CA GLU A 392 9.40 10.15 12.86
C GLU A 392 7.97 9.84 12.41
N ILE A 393 7.81 8.86 11.51
CA ILE A 393 6.54 8.54 10.84
C ILE A 393 5.75 7.48 11.59
N VAL A 394 6.36 6.32 11.89
CA VAL A 394 5.62 5.19 12.48
C VAL A 394 4.93 5.52 13.81
N PRO A 395 5.47 6.38 14.70
CA PRO A 395 4.77 6.74 15.92
C PRO A 395 3.45 7.50 15.67
N LEU A 396 3.35 8.23 14.56
CA LEU A 396 2.11 8.92 14.18
C LEU A 396 1.03 7.92 13.76
N LEU A 397 1.43 6.83 13.11
CA LEU A 397 0.52 5.77 12.72
C LEU A 397 -0.02 5.01 13.93
N ASP A 398 0.84 4.71 14.90
CA ASP A 398 0.39 4.14 16.18
C ASP A 398 -0.55 5.09 16.93
N MET A 399 -0.19 6.37 17.04
CA MET A 399 -1.06 7.39 17.64
C MET A 399 -2.46 7.41 17.01
N TRP A 400 -2.53 7.38 15.67
CA TRP A 400 -3.80 7.31 14.95
C TRP A 400 -4.57 6.02 15.27
N ILE A 401 -3.89 4.87 15.33
CA ILE A 401 -4.50 3.59 15.71
C ILE A 401 -5.10 3.69 17.12
N GLN A 402 -4.35 4.17 18.12
CA GLN A 402 -4.83 4.28 19.51
C GLN A 402 -6.02 5.24 19.63
N ALA A 403 -6.03 6.33 18.86
CA ALA A 403 -7.11 7.30 18.89
C ALA A 403 -8.41 6.76 18.27
N THR A 404 -8.29 5.87 17.29
CA THR A 404 -9.42 5.51 16.41
C THR A 404 -9.94 4.09 16.65
N VAL A 405 -9.06 3.15 16.98
CA VAL A 405 -9.40 1.73 17.19
C VAL A 405 -9.67 1.46 18.66
N LYS A 406 -10.94 1.20 19.01
CA LYS A 406 -11.40 0.97 20.39
C LYS A 406 -11.56 -0.51 20.76
#